data_AF-A0A1H7EL45-F1
#
_entry.id   AF-A0A1H7EL45-F1
#
_cell.length_a   1.000
_cell.length_b   1.000
_cell.length_c   1.000
_cell.angle_alpha   90.00
_cell.angle_beta   90.00
_cell.angle_gamma   90.00
#
_symmetry.space_group_name_H-M   'P 1'
#
loop_
_entity.id
_entity.type
_entity.pdbx_description
1 polymer ?
#
loop_
_entity_poly.entity_id
_entity_poly.type
_entity_poly.pdbx_seq_one_letter_code
_entity_poly.pdbx_strand_id
1 'polypeptide(L)'
;MADSVNASAHAPSFPESLALQADDDIESIRSVHCAYACLEKLILPQRVDDTEELHPNRSELGALMCLVNETLQRRIDAADATIKSLRDVLGDAVGDALREGQTP
;
A
#
# COMPACT_ATOMS: atom_id res chain seq x y z
N MET A 1 16.76 -4.15 46.83
CA MET A 1 17.61 -3.38 45.89
C MET A 1 17.14 -3.73 44.50
N ALA A 2 16.84 -2.70 43.71
CA ALA A 2 16.25 -2.77 42.39
C ALA A 2 17.21 -3.40 41.38
N ASP A 3 16.67 -4.08 40.38
CA ASP A 3 17.03 -3.73 39.00
C ASP A 3 15.85 -4.03 38.08
N SER A 4 15.17 -2.94 37.72
CA SER A 4 14.10 -2.93 36.75
C SER A 4 14.79 -2.88 35.40
N VAL A 5 14.90 -4.04 34.73
CA VAL A 5 15.36 -4.11 33.35
C VAL A 5 14.30 -3.43 32.50
N ASN A 6 14.50 -2.13 32.31
CA ASN A 6 13.74 -1.27 31.44
C ASN A 6 13.99 -1.73 30.00
N ALA A 7 13.17 -2.66 29.51
CA ALA A 7 13.03 -2.93 28.09
C ALA A 7 12.36 -1.72 27.43
N SER A 8 13.13 -0.64 27.28
CA SER A 8 12.75 0.49 26.43
C SER A 8 12.72 -0.03 25.00
N ALA A 9 11.53 -0.29 24.49
CA ALA A 9 11.30 -0.49 23.07
C ALA A 9 11.83 0.75 22.35
N HIS A 10 13.01 0.63 21.73
CA HIS A 10 13.62 1.69 20.95
C HIS A 10 12.72 1.91 19.72
N ALA A 11 11.91 2.96 19.75
CA ALA A 11 11.12 3.35 18.60
C ALA A 11 12.09 3.75 17.48
N PRO A 12 11.93 3.21 16.25
CA PRO A 12 12.83 3.51 15.16
C PRO A 12 12.84 5.01 14.89
N SER A 13 14.03 5.56 14.64
CA SER A 13 14.17 6.96 14.24
C SER A 13 13.42 7.21 12.93
N PHE A 14 13.03 8.46 12.67
CA PHE A 14 12.29 8.84 11.45
C PHE A 14 12.86 8.23 10.15
N PRO A 15 14.19 8.28 9.88
CA PRO A 15 14.75 7.64 8.68
C PRO A 15 14.70 6.11 8.69
N GLU A 16 14.81 5.46 9.86
CA GLU A 16 14.67 4.00 9.99
C GLU A 16 13.23 3.57 9.76
N SER A 17 12.25 4.34 10.24
CA SER A 17 10.83 4.09 9.98
C SER A 17 10.48 4.23 8.50
N LEU A 18 11.09 5.20 7.79
CA LEU A 18 10.92 5.34 6.34
C LEU A 18 11.55 4.18 5.56
N ALA A 19 12.72 3.69 6.01
CA ALA A 19 13.36 2.54 5.38
C ALA A 19 12.51 1.27 5.56
N LEU A 20 11.98 1.03 6.77
CA LEU A 20 11.07 -0.09 7.02
C LEU A 20 9.78 0.01 6.19
N GLN A 21 9.18 1.20 6.10
CA GLN A 21 8.00 1.41 5.25
C GLN A 21 8.30 1.14 3.78
N ALA A 22 9.47 1.56 3.29
CA ALA A 22 9.87 1.30 1.90
C ALA A 22 10.10 -0.19 1.63
N ASP A 23 10.66 -0.93 2.59
CA ASP A 23 10.81 -2.39 2.49
C ASP A 23 9.43 -3.09 2.46
N ASP A 24 8.50 -2.67 3.32
CA ASP A 24 7.12 -3.17 3.35
C ASP A 24 6.38 -2.87 2.03
N ASP A 25 6.56 -1.66 1.49
CA ASP A 25 5.98 -1.24 0.21
C ASP A 25 6.55 -2.07 -0.96
N ILE A 26 7.87 -2.34 -0.95
CA ILE A 26 8.53 -3.17 -1.96
C ILE A 26 8.05 -4.62 -1.87
N GLU A 27 7.86 -5.17 -0.67
CA GLU A 27 7.31 -6.52 -0.49
C GLU A 27 5.86 -6.61 -0.99
N SER A 28 5.05 -5.59 -0.72
CA SER A 28 3.69 -5.44 -1.27
C SER A 28 3.70 -5.40 -2.80
N ILE A 29 4.61 -4.63 -3.41
CA ILE A 29 4.78 -4.58 -4.87
C ILE A 29 5.17 -5.95 -5.43
N ARG A 30 6.10 -6.67 -4.79
CA ARG A 30 6.52 -8.02 -5.20
C ARG A 30 5.36 -9.01 -5.16
N SER A 31 4.53 -8.95 -4.12
CA SER A 31 3.33 -9.79 -3.99
C SER A 31 2.34 -9.55 -5.13
N VAL A 32 2.05 -8.29 -5.43
CA VAL A 32 1.17 -7.90 -6.55
C VAL A 32 1.75 -8.33 -7.90
N HIS A 33 3.06 -8.14 -8.10
CA HIS A 33 3.74 -8.60 -9.31
C HIS A 33 3.66 -10.13 -9.49
N CYS A 34 3.82 -10.90 -8.41
CA CYS A 34 3.60 -12.35 -8.42
C CYS A 34 2.16 -12.73 -8.78
N ALA A 35 1.16 -12.01 -8.24
CA ALA A 35 -0.25 -12.22 -8.59
C ALA A 35 -0.52 -11.95 -10.08
N TYR A 36 0.05 -10.88 -10.63
CA TYR A 36 -0.01 -10.60 -12.07
C TYR A 36 0.71 -11.64 -12.93
N ALA A 37 1.86 -12.16 -12.48
CA ALA A 37 2.55 -13.25 -13.18
C ALA A 37 1.78 -14.59 -13.12
N CYS A 38 1.04 -14.86 -12.04
CA CYS A 38 0.12 -15.99 -11.96
C CYS A 38 -1.05 -15.82 -12.92
N LEU A 39 -1.64 -14.62 -12.99
CA LEU A 39 -2.66 -14.27 -13.97
C LEU A 39 -2.13 -14.44 -15.39
N GLU A 40 -0.92 -13.95 -15.68
CA GLU A 40 -0.27 -14.15 -16.98
C GLU A 40 -0.20 -15.64 -17.33
N LYS A 41 0.22 -16.52 -16.41
CA LYS A 41 0.25 -17.98 -16.67
C LYS A 41 -1.11 -18.64 -16.88
N LEU A 42 -2.19 -18.06 -16.34
CA LEU A 42 -3.55 -18.53 -16.55
C LEU A 42 -4.13 -18.07 -17.90
N ILE A 43 -3.63 -16.95 -18.44
CA ILE A 43 -4.18 -16.28 -19.62
C ILE A 43 -3.30 -16.52 -20.86
N LEU A 44 -1.99 -16.67 -20.67
CA LEU A 44 -1.04 -16.99 -21.74
C LEU A 44 -1.26 -18.44 -22.14
N PRO A 45 -1.47 -18.74 -23.43
CA PRO A 45 -1.40 -20.11 -23.90
C PRO A 45 0.04 -20.59 -23.69
N GLN A 46 0.27 -21.33 -22.61
CA GLN A 46 1.46 -22.14 -22.51
C GLN A 46 1.32 -23.15 -23.64
N ARG A 47 2.13 -22.97 -24.71
CA ARG A 47 2.52 -23.88 -25.81
C ARG A 47 1.41 -24.73 -26.47
N VAL A 48 1.55 -24.93 -27.79
CA VAL A 48 0.66 -25.76 -28.63
C VAL A 48 0.52 -27.23 -28.14
N ASP A 49 1.42 -27.70 -27.26
CA ASP A 49 1.41 -29.05 -26.67
C ASP A 49 1.07 -29.10 -25.15
N ASP A 50 0.87 -27.96 -24.48
CA ASP A 50 0.45 -27.94 -23.08
C ASP A 50 -1.08 -28.12 -23.03
N THR A 51 -1.50 -29.37 -22.95
CA THR A 51 -2.92 -29.77 -22.94
C THR A 51 -3.60 -29.67 -21.58
N GLU A 52 -2.92 -29.19 -20.52
CA GLU A 52 -3.60 -28.94 -19.23
C GLU A 52 -4.41 -27.65 -19.32
N GLU A 53 -5.65 -27.77 -19.79
CA GLU A 53 -6.65 -26.71 -19.66
C GLU A 53 -6.86 -26.41 -18.17
N LEU A 54 -6.33 -25.26 -17.72
CA LEU A 54 -6.63 -24.70 -16.42
C LEU A 54 -8.12 -24.31 -16.37
N HIS A 55 -8.89 -25.03 -15.57
CA HIS A 55 -10.31 -24.76 -15.30
C HIS A 55 -10.49 -24.23 -13.88
N PRO A 56 -10.11 -22.97 -13.59
CA PRO A 56 -10.35 -22.41 -12.28
C PRO A 56 -11.84 -22.37 -12.01
N ASN A 57 -12.24 -22.87 -10.85
CA ASN A 57 -13.64 -22.88 -10.47
C ASN A 57 -14.10 -21.49 -10.01
N ARG A 58 -15.42 -21.30 -9.93
CA ARG A 58 -16.02 -20.01 -9.57
C ARG A 58 -15.55 -19.48 -8.20
N SER A 59 -15.25 -20.36 -7.26
CA SER A 59 -14.76 -19.98 -5.93
C SER A 59 -13.32 -19.47 -5.99
N GLU A 60 -12.46 -20.09 -6.80
CA GLU A 60 -11.07 -19.66 -7.01
C GLU A 60 -11.02 -18.29 -7.70
N LEU A 61 -11.83 -18.10 -8.74
CA LEU A 61 -12.00 -16.79 -9.41
C LEU A 61 -12.59 -15.75 -8.45
N GLY A 62 -13.56 -16.15 -7.61
CA GLY A 62 -14.16 -15.30 -6.61
C GLY A 62 -13.16 -14.83 -5.55
N ALA A 63 -12.33 -15.73 -5.04
CA ALA A 63 -11.28 -15.42 -4.07
C ALA A 63 -10.24 -14.47 -4.65
N LEU A 64 -9.82 -14.71 -5.90
CA LEU A 64 -8.88 -13.83 -6.60
C LEU A 64 -9.47 -12.42 -6.81
N MET A 65 -10.71 -12.34 -7.26
CA MET A 65 -11.37 -11.05 -7.46
C MET A 65 -11.59 -10.30 -6.14
N CYS A 66 -11.88 -11.02 -5.04
CA CYS A 66 -11.98 -10.46 -3.70
C CYS A 66 -10.66 -9.79 -3.30
N LEU A 67 -9.53 -10.50 -3.44
CA LEU A 67 -8.21 -9.98 -3.12
C LEU A 67 -7.82 -8.74 -3.97
N VAL A 68 -8.12 -8.78 -5.27
CA VAL A 68 -7.87 -7.66 -6.18
C VAL A 68 -8.70 -6.44 -5.76
N ASN A 69 -9.98 -6.64 -5.46
CA ASN A 69 -10.88 -5.56 -5.03
C ASN A 69 -10.44 -4.94 -3.70
N GLU A 70 -10.09 -5.76 -2.71
CA GLU A 70 -9.59 -5.27 -1.41
C GLU A 70 -8.30 -4.45 -1.56
N THR A 71 -7.40 -4.90 -2.44
CA THR A 71 -6.16 -4.20 -2.72
C THR A 71 -6.42 -2.86 -3.41
N LEU A 72 -7.33 -2.83 -4.39
CA LEU A 72 -7.70 -1.62 -5.09
C LEU A 72 -8.38 -0.62 -4.15
N GLN A 73 -9.29 -1.07 -3.31
CA GLN A 73 -9.96 -0.23 -2.31
C GLN A 73 -8.96 0.42 -1.36
N ARG A 74 -8.01 -0.37 -0.83
CA ARG A 74 -6.96 0.15 0.05
C ARG A 74 -6.11 1.26 -0.62
N ARG A 75 -5.84 1.13 -1.92
CA ARG A 75 -5.12 2.15 -2.70
C ARG A 75 -5.95 3.42 -2.91
N ILE A 76 -7.26 3.28 -3.15
CA ILE A 76 -8.18 4.42 -3.25
C ILE A 76 -8.20 5.18 -1.92
N ASP A 77 -8.35 4.46 -0.80
CA ASP A 77 -8.40 5.08 0.53
C ASP A 77 -7.10 5.84 0.86
N ALA A 78 -5.94 5.28 0.52
CA ALA A 78 -4.65 5.93 0.69
C ALA A 78 -4.50 7.19 -0.19
N ALA A 79 -4.98 7.13 -1.44
CA ALA A 79 -4.97 8.29 -2.33
C ALA A 79 -5.89 9.40 -1.80
N ASP A 80 -7.09 9.06 -1.34
CA ASP A 80 -8.04 10.00 -0.76
C ASP A 80 -7.48 10.67 0.51
N ALA A 81 -6.83 9.89 1.39
CA ALA A 81 -6.16 10.43 2.57
C ALA A 81 -5.04 11.40 2.19
N THR A 82 -4.24 11.07 1.19
CA THR A 82 -3.16 11.92 0.69
C THR A 82 -3.70 13.22 0.09
N ILE A 83 -4.73 13.14 -0.75
CA ILE A 83 -5.38 14.32 -1.36
C ILE A 83 -5.98 15.22 -0.28
N LYS A 84 -6.61 14.63 0.74
CA LYS A 84 -7.15 15.39 1.87
C LYS A 84 -6.04 16.11 2.62
N SER A 85 -4.96 15.41 2.97
CA SER A 85 -3.81 16.02 3.64
C SER A 85 -3.21 17.18 2.85
N LEU A 86 -3.04 17.03 1.53
CA LEU A 86 -2.58 18.13 0.67
C LEU A 86 -3.53 19.33 0.71
N ARG A 87 -4.85 19.09 0.64
CA ARG A 87 -5.85 20.16 0.71
C ARG A 87 -5.82 20.89 2.03
N ASP A 88 -5.64 20.17 3.14
CA ASP A 88 -5.56 20.75 4.47
C ASP A 88 -4.31 21.65 4.58
N VAL A 89 -3.14 21.16 4.14
CA VAL A 89 -1.89 21.95 4.13
C VAL A 89 -2.00 23.19 3.23
N LEU A 90 -2.58 23.06 2.03
CA LEU A 90 -2.79 24.20 1.14
C LEU A 90 -3.80 25.20 1.71
N GLY A 91 -4.86 24.71 2.37
CA GLY A 91 -5.84 25.54 3.04
C GLY A 91 -5.22 26.35 4.18
N ASP A 92 -4.42 25.70 5.02
CA ASP A 92 -3.71 26.34 6.12
C ASP A 92 -2.69 27.37 5.61
N ALA A 93 -1.91 27.04 4.58
CA ALA A 93 -0.95 27.97 3.97
C ALA A 93 -1.62 29.23 3.38
N VAL A 94 -2.79 29.08 2.77
CA VAL A 94 -3.59 30.21 2.28
C VAL A 94 -4.16 31.03 3.45
N GLY A 95 -4.61 30.37 4.52
CA GLY A 95 -5.09 31.02 5.74
C GLY A 95 -4.01 31.84 6.45
N ASP A 96 -2.80 31.32 6.54
CA ASP A 96 -1.66 32.01 7.14
C ASP A 96 -1.20 33.21 6.31
N ALA A 97 -1.15 33.08 4.98
CA ALA A 97 -0.81 34.19 4.09
C ALA A 97 -1.80 35.37 4.19
N LEU A 98 -3.09 35.09 4.41
CA LEU A 98 -4.10 36.13 4.63
C LEU A 98 -3.98 36.79 6.02
N ARG A 99 -3.51 36.06 7.03
CA ARG A 99 -3.25 36.61 8.39
C ARG A 99 -1.99 37.47 8.43
N GLU A 100 -0.92 37.09 7.73
CA GLU A 100 0.32 37.87 7.68
C GLU A 100 0.14 39.21 6.94
N GLY A 101 -0.74 39.27 5.93
CA GLY A 101 -1.09 40.52 5.23
C GLY A 101 -1.95 41.51 6.03
N GLN A 102 -2.29 41.21 7.29
CA GLN A 102 -3.22 41.99 8.12
C GLN A 102 -2.62 42.50 9.45
N THR A 103 -1.29 42.61 9.56
CA THR A 103 -0.66 43.29 10.71
C THR A 103 -0.53 44.80 10.45
N PRO A 104 -1.14 45.68 11.28
CA PRO A 104 -1.02 47.13 11.16
C PRO A 104 0.34 47.68 11.64
#